data_AF-A0A815SUJ1-F1
#
_entry.id   AF-A0A815SUJ1-F1
#
_cell.length_a   1.000
_cell.length_b   1.000
_cell.length_c   1.000
_cell.angle_alpha   90.00
_cell.angle_beta   90.00
_cell.angle_gamma   90.00
#
_symmetry.space_group_name_H-M   'P 1'
#
loop_
_entity.id
_entity.type
_entity.pdbx_description
1 polymer ?
#
loop_
_entity_poly.entity_id
_entity_poly.type
_entity_poly.pdbx_seq_one_letter_code
_entity_poly.pdbx_strand_id
1 'polypeptide(L)'
;NGFGLNGMGFEAIELYRQMPNELHDEVTHICVLNACSHSGLLDQARNIFNEIPFKTEKIVTAMTDCLSRLFLFDEAEKLIDEYETTNSPNFIMYMYLLSGARNNHNSKLSEKIYNRMKSLFPDEKEGLTSGTILVSNIYSSIGEYQQAKEFRSSQIKELGQKIKPGLSWTDGSGEIVKVCFVFYAFSAHDNSHPQSAEIHAEVNRMTSEVIKLGYKCDSSWVIRELQAPGPIKRRRKRPETAIKRQLTM
;
A
#
# COMPACT_ATOMS: atom_id res chain seq x y z
N ASN A 1 10.85 -16.24 -4.20
CA ASN A 1 10.17 -14.96 -4.53
C ASN A 1 9.58 -14.88 -5.93
N GLY A 2 10.24 -15.33 -7.00
CA GLY A 2 9.68 -15.24 -8.36
C GLY A 2 8.28 -15.84 -8.53
N PHE A 3 8.08 -17.09 -8.10
CA PHE A 3 6.77 -17.75 -8.18
C PHE A 3 5.67 -17.06 -7.35
N GLY A 4 5.98 -16.66 -6.10
CA GLY A 4 5.02 -15.97 -5.23
C GLY A 4 4.51 -14.63 -5.79
N LEU A 5 5.39 -13.83 -6.41
CA LEU A 5 4.98 -12.56 -7.04
C LEU A 5 4.09 -12.75 -8.27
N ASN A 6 4.10 -13.94 -8.87
CA ASN A 6 3.31 -14.28 -10.04
C ASN A 6 2.07 -15.15 -9.70
N GLY A 7 1.74 -15.32 -8.42
CA GLY A 7 0.58 -16.12 -7.98
C GLY A 7 0.74 -17.64 -8.15
N MET A 8 1.98 -18.11 -8.33
CA MET A 8 2.32 -19.53 -8.51
C MET A 8 2.67 -20.17 -7.16
N GLY A 9 1.72 -20.15 -6.23
CA GLY A 9 1.94 -20.58 -4.84
C GLY A 9 2.23 -22.08 -4.70
N PHE A 10 1.57 -22.93 -5.49
CA PHE A 10 1.79 -24.37 -5.44
C PHE A 10 3.19 -24.75 -5.91
N GLU A 11 3.68 -24.14 -6.98
CA GLU A 11 5.03 -24.34 -7.50
C GLU A 11 6.09 -23.86 -6.50
N ALA A 12 5.83 -22.75 -5.81
CA ALA A 12 6.70 -22.28 -4.74
C ALA A 12 6.78 -23.27 -3.57
N ILE A 13 5.65 -23.87 -3.18
CA ILE A 13 5.60 -24.88 -2.11
C ILE A 13 6.31 -26.17 -2.54
N GLU A 14 6.10 -26.61 -3.78
CA GLU A 14 6.75 -27.81 -4.30
C GLU A 14 8.26 -27.67 -4.29
N LEU A 15 8.79 -26.54 -4.77
CA LEU A 15 10.23 -26.27 -4.70
C LEU A 15 10.74 -26.17 -3.27
N TYR A 16 9.99 -25.52 -2.38
CA TYR A 16 10.32 -25.47 -0.95
C TYR A 16 10.41 -26.88 -0.35
N ARG A 17 9.51 -27.80 -0.70
CA ARG A 17 9.52 -29.18 -0.20
C ARG A 17 10.62 -30.07 -0.79
N GLN A 18 11.10 -29.73 -1.98
CA GLN A 18 12.21 -30.44 -2.63
C GLN A 18 13.57 -30.02 -2.05
N MET A 19 13.65 -28.86 -1.39
CA MET A 19 14.88 -28.42 -0.74
C MET A 19 15.17 -29.28 0.51
N PRO A 20 16.44 -29.67 0.75
CA PRO A 20 16.83 -30.29 2.01
C PRO A 20 16.48 -29.38 3.20
N ASN A 21 15.89 -29.96 4.25
CA ASN A 21 15.44 -29.21 5.43
C ASN A 21 16.57 -28.40 6.09
N GLU A 22 17.81 -28.87 5.99
CA GLU A 22 19.00 -28.21 6.54
C GLU A 22 19.35 -26.90 5.81
N LEU A 23 18.84 -26.70 4.59
CA LEU A 23 19.01 -25.47 3.81
C LEU A 23 17.87 -24.48 4.02
N HIS A 24 16.83 -24.84 4.77
CA HIS A 24 15.76 -23.92 5.08
C HIS A 24 16.24 -22.90 6.12
N ASP A 25 16.37 -21.66 5.68
CA ASP A 25 16.61 -20.51 6.55
C ASP A 25 15.35 -19.66 6.73
N GLU A 26 15.43 -18.65 7.60
CA GLU A 26 14.35 -17.71 7.85
C GLU A 26 13.80 -17.09 6.55
N VAL A 27 14.68 -16.75 5.61
CA VAL A 27 14.30 -16.12 4.34
C VAL A 27 13.48 -17.08 3.49
N THR A 28 13.88 -18.34 3.42
CA THR A 28 13.20 -19.40 2.68
C THR A 28 11.77 -19.59 3.20
N HIS A 29 11.60 -19.66 4.52
CA HIS A 29 10.29 -19.74 5.16
C HIS A 29 9.40 -18.54 4.85
N ILE A 30 9.94 -17.32 4.96
CA ILE A 30 9.19 -16.09 4.61
C ILE A 30 8.77 -16.11 3.14
N CYS A 31 9.66 -16.52 2.25
CA CYS A 31 9.39 -16.57 0.81
C CYS A 31 8.21 -17.49 0.48
N VAL A 32 8.16 -18.69 1.08
CA VAL A 32 7.07 -19.64 0.82
C VAL A 32 5.76 -19.20 1.48
N LEU A 33 5.81 -18.60 2.69
CA LEU A 33 4.62 -18.02 3.35
C LEU A 33 4.04 -16.87 2.51
N ASN A 34 4.89 -15.99 1.99
CA ASN A 34 4.47 -14.93 1.08
C ASN A 34 3.85 -15.50 -0.20
N ALA A 35 4.44 -16.55 -0.78
CA ALA A 35 3.85 -17.20 -1.95
C ALA A 35 2.45 -17.77 -1.66
N CYS A 36 2.26 -18.38 -0.49
CA CYS A 36 0.94 -18.83 -0.04
C CYS A 36 -0.04 -17.65 0.14
N SER A 37 0.41 -16.57 0.78
CA SER A 37 -0.34 -15.33 0.99
C SER A 37 -0.85 -14.73 -0.33
N HIS A 38 0.03 -14.60 -1.33
CA HIS A 38 -0.30 -14.07 -2.65
C HIS A 38 -1.22 -14.97 -3.48
N SER A 39 -1.24 -16.28 -3.18
CA SER A 39 -2.00 -17.27 -3.94
C SER A 39 -3.25 -17.76 -3.19
N GLY A 40 -3.53 -17.22 -2.01
CA GLY A 40 -4.69 -17.58 -1.19
C GLY A 40 -4.63 -19.01 -0.60
N LEU A 41 -3.43 -19.56 -0.40
CA LEU A 41 -3.20 -20.94 0.06
C LEU A 41 -3.09 -21.01 1.59
N LEU A 42 -4.20 -20.76 2.29
CA LEU A 42 -4.22 -20.64 3.76
C LEU A 42 -3.78 -21.91 4.48
N ASP A 43 -4.31 -23.07 4.09
CA ASP A 43 -4.04 -24.32 4.79
C ASP A 43 -2.58 -24.72 4.65
N GLN A 44 -1.99 -24.48 3.47
CA GLN A 44 -0.58 -24.67 3.22
C GLN A 44 0.28 -23.69 4.03
N ALA A 45 -0.12 -22.41 4.09
CA ALA A 45 0.56 -21.42 4.93
C ALA A 45 0.56 -21.82 6.41
N ARG A 46 -0.57 -22.28 6.95
CA ARG A 46 -0.67 -22.75 8.35
C ARG A 46 0.20 -23.98 8.61
N ASN A 47 0.16 -24.97 7.71
CA ASN A 47 0.99 -26.17 7.86
C ASN A 47 2.48 -25.82 7.88
N ILE A 48 2.93 -25.04 6.89
CA ILE A 48 4.33 -24.59 6.83
C ILE A 48 4.66 -23.75 8.07
N PHE A 49 3.81 -22.78 8.44
CA PHE A 49 4.04 -21.94 9.61
C PHE A 49 4.24 -22.79 10.86
N ASN A 50 3.40 -23.82 11.09
CA ASN A 50 3.50 -24.73 12.23
C ASN A 50 4.76 -25.60 12.22
N GLU A 51 5.24 -26.01 11.04
CA GLU A 51 6.48 -26.79 10.88
C GLU A 51 7.74 -25.99 11.24
N ILE A 52 7.73 -24.67 11.13
CA ILE A 52 8.92 -23.84 11.43
C ILE A 52 9.19 -23.91 12.95
N PRO A 53 10.38 -24.37 13.39
CA PRO A 53 10.66 -24.58 14.81
C PRO A 53 10.83 -23.27 15.61
N PHE A 54 11.10 -22.16 14.91
CA PHE A 54 11.26 -20.83 15.50
C PHE A 54 10.22 -19.85 14.93
N LYS A 55 9.72 -18.94 15.75
CA LYS A 55 8.76 -17.91 15.34
C LYS A 55 9.38 -16.53 15.52
N THR A 56 10.28 -16.18 14.60
CA THR A 56 10.88 -14.85 14.59
C THR A 56 9.85 -13.79 14.20
N GLU A 57 10.15 -12.54 14.54
CA GLU A 57 9.34 -11.38 14.18
C GLU A 57 8.95 -11.37 12.69
N LYS A 58 9.88 -11.69 11.80
CA LYS A 58 9.65 -11.66 10.34
C LYS A 58 8.75 -12.80 9.87
N ILE A 59 8.87 -13.99 10.45
CA ILE A 59 8.02 -15.14 10.13
C ILE A 59 6.58 -14.89 10.59
N VAL A 60 6.42 -14.37 11.82
CA VAL A 60 5.10 -13.96 12.34
C VAL A 60 4.52 -12.86 11.47
N THR A 61 5.32 -11.87 11.07
CA THR A 61 4.90 -10.79 10.16
C THR A 61 4.39 -11.32 8.81
N ALA A 62 5.06 -12.32 8.22
CA ALA A 62 4.62 -12.95 6.97
C ALA A 62 3.30 -13.72 7.13
N MET A 63 3.11 -14.42 8.25
CA MET A 63 1.85 -15.10 8.55
C MET A 63 0.71 -14.10 8.82
N THR A 64 0.99 -12.98 9.49
CA THR A 64 0.04 -11.88 9.68
C THR A 64 -0.41 -11.29 8.34
N ASP A 65 0.49 -11.10 7.37
CA ASP A 65 0.12 -10.66 6.01
C ASP A 65 -0.86 -11.65 5.35
N CYS A 66 -0.55 -12.95 5.43
CA CYS A 66 -1.41 -14.01 4.89
C CYS A 66 -2.82 -13.96 5.46
N LEU A 67 -2.94 -13.96 6.79
CA LEU A 67 -4.23 -13.88 7.48
C LEU A 67 -4.98 -12.59 7.16
N SER A 68 -4.28 -11.45 7.12
CA SER A 68 -4.87 -10.14 6.85
C SER A 68 -5.46 -10.05 5.44
N ARG A 69 -4.77 -10.59 4.43
CA ARG A 69 -5.24 -10.61 3.03
C ARG A 69 -6.44 -11.52 2.83
N LEU A 70 -6.54 -12.56 3.64
CA LEU A 70 -7.65 -13.51 3.66
C LEU A 70 -8.78 -13.09 4.61
N PHE A 71 -8.71 -11.87 5.14
CA PHE A 71 -9.72 -11.28 6.02
C PHE A 71 -9.93 -12.01 7.35
N LEU A 72 -8.94 -12.79 7.78
CA LEU A 72 -8.93 -13.52 9.06
C LEU A 72 -8.35 -12.63 10.16
N PHE A 73 -8.99 -11.48 10.37
CA PHE A 73 -8.47 -10.44 11.27
C PHE A 73 -8.38 -10.88 12.72
N ASP A 74 -9.39 -11.60 13.22
CA ASP A 74 -9.39 -12.06 14.61
C ASP A 74 -8.22 -13.03 14.88
N GLU A 75 -7.90 -13.90 13.91
CA GLU A 75 -6.76 -14.82 14.00
C GLU A 75 -5.43 -14.07 13.88
N ALA A 76 -5.34 -13.07 13.01
CA ALA A 76 -4.17 -12.23 12.87
C ALA A 76 -3.90 -11.39 14.13
N GLU A 77 -4.93 -10.80 14.74
CA GLU A 77 -4.82 -10.08 16.02
C GLU A 77 -4.39 -11.05 17.13
N LYS A 78 -4.99 -12.24 17.21
CA LYS A 78 -4.61 -13.26 18.19
C LYS A 78 -3.14 -13.69 18.03
N LEU A 79 -2.67 -13.88 16.81
CA LEU A 79 -1.28 -14.22 16.53
C LEU A 79 -0.32 -13.12 17.02
N ILE A 80 -0.67 -11.85 16.80
CA ILE A 80 0.13 -10.72 17.29
C ILE A 80 0.09 -10.66 18.82
N ASP A 81 -1.08 -10.83 19.43
CA ASP A 81 -1.24 -10.83 20.90
C ASP A 81 -0.42 -11.97 21.54
N GLU A 82 -0.46 -13.17 20.96
CA GLU A 82 0.35 -14.32 21.40
C GLU A 82 1.86 -14.01 21.27
N TYR A 83 2.28 -13.40 20.17
CA TYR A 83 3.67 -12.97 19.98
C TYR A 83 4.10 -11.88 20.97
N GLU A 84 3.21 -10.93 21.28
CA GLU A 84 3.42 -9.82 22.22
C GLU A 84 3.68 -10.31 23.65
N THR A 85 3.22 -11.50 24.03
CA THR A 85 3.46 -12.07 25.37
C THR A 85 4.94 -12.33 25.66
N THR A 86 5.77 -12.51 24.64
CA THR A 86 7.18 -12.90 24.77
C THR A 86 8.14 -12.02 23.97
N ASN A 87 7.64 -11.26 23.00
CA ASN A 87 8.43 -10.45 22.08
C ASN A 87 7.74 -9.11 21.81
N SER A 88 8.45 -8.14 21.22
CA SER A 88 7.86 -6.88 20.78
C SER A 88 7.30 -7.00 19.35
N PRO A 89 6.01 -6.72 19.11
CA PRO A 89 5.44 -6.71 17.76
C PRO A 89 6.08 -5.65 16.86
N ASN A 90 6.12 -5.93 15.55
CA ASN A 90 6.58 -4.97 14.56
C ASN A 90 5.42 -4.09 14.05
N PHE A 91 5.68 -2.80 13.85
CA PHE A 91 4.78 -1.85 13.18
C PHE A 91 4.17 -2.41 11.87
N ILE A 92 4.96 -3.14 11.08
CA ILE A 92 4.58 -3.73 9.81
C ILE A 92 3.46 -4.78 9.96
N MET A 93 3.39 -5.51 11.08
CA MET A 93 2.29 -6.46 11.35
C MET A 93 0.93 -5.75 11.34
N TYR A 94 0.87 -4.58 11.97
CA TYR A 94 -0.34 -3.75 12.00
C TYR A 94 -0.61 -3.05 10.67
N MET A 95 0.43 -2.69 9.91
CA MET A 95 0.24 -2.20 8.53
C MET A 95 -0.38 -3.26 7.62
N TYR A 96 -0.05 -4.54 7.80
CA TYR A 96 -0.70 -5.62 7.06
C TYR A 96 -2.18 -5.78 7.44
N LEU A 97 -2.49 -5.76 8.74
CA LEU A 97 -3.87 -5.74 9.22
C LEU A 97 -4.65 -4.57 8.60
N LEU A 98 -4.06 -3.37 8.59
CA LEU A 98 -4.68 -2.17 8.04
C LEU A 98 -4.89 -2.26 6.52
N SER A 99 -3.95 -2.88 5.80
CA SER A 99 -4.04 -3.16 4.36
C SER A 99 -5.13 -4.20 4.06
N GLY A 100 -5.26 -5.24 4.88
CA GLY A 100 -6.36 -6.20 4.80
C GLY A 100 -7.71 -5.54 5.08
N ALA A 101 -7.80 -4.72 6.14
CA ALA A 101 -9.00 -3.97 6.49
C ALA A 101 -9.41 -3.01 5.37
N ARG A 102 -8.43 -2.45 4.66
CA ARG A 102 -8.69 -1.71 3.42
C ARG A 102 -9.45 -2.57 2.45
N ASN A 103 -8.88 -3.70 2.03
CA ASN A 103 -9.47 -4.59 1.03
C ASN A 103 -10.86 -5.14 1.42
N ASN A 104 -11.23 -5.10 2.71
CA ASN A 104 -12.56 -5.47 3.22
C ASN A 104 -13.50 -4.27 3.48
N HIS A 105 -13.09 -3.05 3.13
CA HIS A 105 -13.82 -1.79 3.38
C HIS A 105 -14.27 -1.59 4.85
N ASN A 106 -13.51 -2.11 5.82
CA ASN A 106 -13.89 -2.09 7.23
C ASN A 106 -13.29 -0.88 7.96
N SER A 107 -14.00 0.25 7.95
CA SER A 107 -13.56 1.50 8.57
C SER A 107 -13.35 1.37 10.08
N LYS A 108 -14.28 0.73 10.81
CA LYS A 108 -14.18 0.53 12.27
C LYS A 108 -12.93 -0.25 12.67
N LEU A 109 -12.66 -1.36 11.98
CA LEU A 109 -11.46 -2.15 12.24
C LEU A 109 -10.20 -1.34 11.90
N SER A 110 -10.21 -0.58 10.79
CA SER A 110 -9.07 0.24 10.40
C SER A 110 -8.70 1.30 11.44
N GLU A 111 -9.69 1.94 12.07
CA GLU A 111 -9.46 2.88 13.16
C GLU A 111 -8.95 2.20 14.42
N LYS A 112 -9.51 1.04 14.80
CA LYS A 112 -9.04 0.24 15.94
C LYS A 112 -7.55 -0.09 15.79
N ILE A 113 -7.17 -0.61 14.62
CA ILE A 113 -5.77 -0.95 14.29
C ILE A 113 -4.90 0.30 14.34
N TYR A 114 -5.33 1.40 13.71
CA TYR A 114 -4.57 2.65 13.70
C TYR A 114 -4.34 3.21 15.11
N ASN A 115 -5.36 3.20 15.96
CA ASN A 115 -5.23 3.67 17.35
C ASN A 115 -4.24 2.80 18.13
N ARG A 116 -4.29 1.47 17.94
CA ARG A 116 -3.30 0.56 18.53
C ARG A 116 -1.88 0.85 18.03
N MET A 117 -1.70 1.07 16.73
CA MET A 117 -0.40 1.48 16.15
C MET A 117 0.14 2.75 16.79
N LYS A 118 -0.72 3.75 16.98
CA LYS A 118 -0.35 5.03 17.58
C LYS A 118 0.07 4.88 19.05
N SER A 119 -0.60 4.01 19.79
CA SER A 119 -0.24 3.72 21.19
C SER A 119 1.06 2.94 21.32
N LEU A 120 1.31 1.96 20.43
CA LEU A 120 2.48 1.08 20.49
C LEU A 120 3.73 1.70 19.85
N PHE A 121 3.56 2.50 18.80
CA PHE A 121 4.65 3.04 17.99
C PHE A 121 4.54 4.57 17.83
N PRO A 122 4.52 5.34 18.95
CA PRO A 122 4.36 6.79 18.90
C PRO A 122 5.49 7.51 18.13
N ASP A 123 6.66 6.88 18.03
CA ASP A 123 7.83 7.43 17.35
C ASP A 123 7.84 7.17 15.83
N GLU A 124 7.02 6.24 15.33
CA GLU A 124 6.91 5.85 13.91
C GLU A 124 6.07 6.85 13.09
N LYS A 125 6.39 8.14 13.16
CA LYS A 125 5.57 9.23 12.59
C LYS A 125 5.33 9.10 11.08
N GLU A 126 6.32 8.63 10.33
CA GLU A 126 6.17 8.40 8.87
C GLU A 126 5.27 7.20 8.58
N GLY A 127 5.40 6.12 9.36
CA GLY A 127 4.51 4.96 9.32
C GLY A 127 3.07 5.36 9.64
N LEU A 128 2.85 6.09 10.74
CA LEU A 128 1.53 6.59 11.15
C LEU A 128 0.94 7.56 10.12
N THR A 129 1.77 8.34 9.42
CA THR A 129 1.31 9.16 8.28
C THR A 129 0.78 8.27 7.15
N SER A 130 1.46 7.18 6.85
CA SER A 130 1.03 6.20 5.84
C SER A 130 -0.26 5.49 6.27
N GLY A 131 -0.36 5.09 7.54
CA GLY A 131 -1.58 4.54 8.13
C GLY A 131 -2.75 5.52 8.08
N THR A 132 -2.50 6.81 8.34
CA THR A 132 -3.52 7.87 8.24
C THR A 132 -4.11 7.95 6.84
N ILE A 133 -3.25 7.91 5.82
CA ILE A 133 -3.66 7.92 4.42
C ILE A 133 -4.53 6.70 4.13
N LEU A 134 -4.10 5.52 4.60
CA LEU A 134 -4.82 4.27 4.39
C LEU A 134 -6.23 4.29 4.99
N VAL A 135 -6.38 4.68 6.27
CA VAL A 135 -7.70 4.84 6.92
C VAL A 135 -8.57 5.86 6.18
N SER A 136 -8.01 7.00 5.76
CA SER A 136 -8.77 8.01 5.00
C SER A 136 -9.27 7.49 3.65
N ASN A 137 -8.50 6.62 3.00
CA ASN A 137 -8.91 5.98 1.75
C ASN A 137 -10.03 4.96 2.00
N ILE A 138 -10.01 4.25 3.13
CA ILE A 138 -11.08 3.30 3.51
C ILE A 138 -12.40 4.03 3.69
N TYR A 139 -12.43 5.11 4.47
CA TYR A 139 -13.62 5.96 4.59
C TYR A 139 -14.11 6.46 3.23
N SER A 140 -13.19 6.90 2.36
CA SER A 140 -13.56 7.38 1.02
C SER A 140 -14.17 6.27 0.16
N SER A 141 -13.68 5.02 0.27
CA SER A 141 -14.18 3.87 -0.49
C SER A 141 -15.62 3.49 -0.13
N ILE A 142 -16.08 3.83 1.07
CA ILE A 142 -17.46 3.59 1.53
C ILE A 142 -18.36 4.85 1.44
N GLY A 143 -17.87 5.92 0.80
CA GLY A 143 -18.61 7.18 0.61
C GLY A 143 -18.59 8.13 1.81
N GLU A 144 -17.84 7.80 2.88
CA GLU A 144 -17.69 8.64 4.08
C GLU A 144 -16.61 9.72 3.88
N TYR A 145 -16.77 10.56 2.86
CA TYR A 145 -15.75 11.55 2.48
C TYR A 145 -15.47 12.61 3.55
N GLN A 146 -16.48 12.96 4.36
CA GLN A 146 -16.30 13.94 5.43
C GLN A 146 -15.41 13.36 6.54
N GLN A 147 -15.68 12.13 6.97
CA GLN A 147 -14.87 11.40 7.94
C GLN A 147 -13.44 11.19 7.43
N ALA A 148 -13.29 10.83 6.14
CA ALA A 148 -11.97 10.70 5.51
C ALA A 148 -11.15 11.99 5.64
N LYS A 149 -11.77 13.14 5.35
CA LYS A 149 -11.11 14.45 5.42
C LYS A 149 -10.80 14.85 6.85
N GLU A 150 -11.74 14.67 7.77
CA GLU A 150 -11.59 14.99 9.19
C GLU A 150 -10.46 14.16 9.81
N PHE A 151 -10.51 12.84 9.65
CA PHE A 151 -9.50 11.90 10.14
C PHE A 151 -8.11 12.26 9.60
N ARG A 152 -8.00 12.45 8.28
CA ARG A 152 -6.73 12.84 7.64
C ARG A 152 -6.21 14.16 8.20
N SER A 153 -7.06 15.17 8.36
CA SER A 153 -6.63 16.48 8.82
C SER A 153 -6.21 16.49 10.30
N SER A 154 -6.94 15.75 11.15
CA SER A 154 -6.67 15.69 12.59
C SER A 154 -5.38 14.94 12.88
N GLN A 155 -5.20 13.75 12.29
CA GLN A 155 -4.02 12.92 12.54
C GLN A 155 -2.73 13.56 12.01
N ILE A 156 -2.75 14.15 10.81
CA ILE A 156 -1.56 14.81 10.27
C ILE A 156 -1.15 16.03 11.11
N LYS A 157 -2.13 16.79 11.61
CA LYS A 157 -1.86 17.92 12.51
C LYS A 157 -1.25 17.43 13.82
N GLU A 158 -1.79 16.37 14.41
CA GLU A 158 -1.30 15.81 15.66
C GLU A 158 0.11 15.24 15.53
N LEU A 159 0.39 14.51 14.45
CA LEU A 159 1.72 13.97 14.17
C LEU A 159 2.75 15.07 13.84
N GLY A 160 2.30 16.30 13.58
CA GLY A 160 3.15 17.39 13.11
C GLY A 160 3.78 17.12 11.74
N GLN A 161 3.16 16.25 10.94
CA GLN A 161 3.70 15.78 9.66
C GLN A 161 3.12 16.57 8.48
N LYS A 162 3.79 16.45 7.34
CA LYS A 162 3.24 16.87 6.04
C LYS A 162 3.20 15.67 5.14
N ILE A 163 2.08 15.47 4.46
CA ILE A 163 1.96 14.40 3.47
C ILE A 163 2.87 14.76 2.28
N LYS A 164 3.94 13.99 2.13
CA LYS A 164 4.85 14.09 0.98
C LYS A 164 4.06 13.64 -0.26
N PRO A 165 3.99 14.45 -1.33
CA PRO A 165 3.38 14.01 -2.57
C PRO A 165 4.20 12.85 -3.16
N GLY A 166 3.53 11.85 -3.73
CA GLY A 166 4.19 10.88 -4.59
C GLY A 166 4.70 11.58 -5.83
N LEU A 167 5.98 11.41 -6.14
CA LEU A 167 6.62 11.94 -7.34
C LEU A 167 7.09 10.76 -8.18
N SER A 168 6.77 10.79 -9.47
CA SER A 168 7.34 9.87 -10.45
C SER A 168 8.00 10.69 -11.55
N TRP A 169 9.07 10.16 -12.13
CA TRP A 169 9.84 10.81 -13.18
C TRP A 169 10.25 9.77 -14.22
N THR A 170 10.23 10.16 -15.49
CA THR A 170 10.75 9.40 -16.63
C THR A 170 11.64 10.34 -17.42
N ASP A 171 12.79 9.87 -17.88
CA ASP A 171 13.54 10.58 -18.91
C ASP A 171 12.86 10.35 -20.27
N GLY A 172 12.82 11.37 -21.12
CA GLY A 172 12.24 11.26 -22.46
C GLY A 172 13.15 10.50 -23.45
N SER A 173 14.29 9.99 -23.01
CA SER A 173 15.36 9.46 -23.88
C SER A 173 15.74 8.00 -23.66
N GLY A 174 15.32 7.35 -22.56
CA GLY A 174 15.64 5.93 -22.32
C GLY A 174 17.13 5.60 -22.19
N GLU A 175 18.01 6.60 -22.10
CA GLU A 175 19.44 6.46 -21.86
C GLU A 175 19.90 7.41 -20.75
N ILE A 176 20.62 6.85 -19.77
CA ILE A 176 21.26 7.60 -18.69
C ILE A 176 22.45 8.38 -19.26
N VAL A 177 22.21 9.61 -19.73
CA VAL A 177 23.27 10.58 -19.98
C VAL A 177 22.94 11.88 -19.25
N LYS A 178 23.73 12.18 -18.22
CA LYS A 178 23.83 13.51 -17.60
C LYS A 178 24.09 14.55 -18.68
N VAL A 179 23.12 15.41 -19.04
CA VAL A 179 23.29 16.86 -19.31
C VAL A 179 21.90 17.54 -19.35
N CYS A 180 21.75 18.64 -18.60
CA CYS A 180 20.67 19.66 -18.64
C CYS A 180 19.21 19.17 -18.52
N PHE A 181 18.73 19.05 -17.28
CA PHE A 181 17.34 18.71 -16.96
C PHE A 181 16.36 19.85 -17.29
N VAL A 182 15.42 19.58 -18.19
CA VAL A 182 14.08 20.16 -18.10
C VAL A 182 13.26 19.21 -17.23
N PHE A 183 12.93 19.65 -16.01
CA PHE A 183 12.16 18.84 -15.07
C PHE A 183 10.67 18.93 -15.38
N TYR A 184 10.02 17.79 -15.62
CA TYR A 184 8.56 17.69 -15.65
C TYR A 184 8.08 16.93 -14.42
N ALA A 185 7.54 17.66 -13.44
CA ALA A 185 6.86 17.06 -12.32
C ALA A 185 5.44 16.68 -12.74
N PHE A 186 4.96 15.52 -12.28
CA PHE A 186 3.57 15.09 -12.47
C PHE A 186 2.89 15.01 -11.10
N SER A 187 1.74 15.68 -10.99
CA SER A 187 0.85 15.58 -9.83
C SER A 187 -0.58 15.28 -10.26
N ALA A 188 -1.43 14.84 -9.34
CA ALA A 188 -2.83 14.57 -9.69
C ALA A 188 -3.51 15.87 -10.17
N HIS A 189 -4.09 15.85 -11.39
CA HIS A 189 -4.65 17.00 -12.13
C HIS A 189 -3.61 17.96 -12.74
N ASP A 190 -2.36 17.53 -12.87
CA ASP A 190 -1.32 18.31 -13.54
C ASP A 190 -1.46 18.22 -15.06
N ASN A 191 -1.56 19.38 -15.70
CA ASN A 191 -1.57 19.54 -17.16
C ASN A 191 -0.43 20.49 -17.61
N SER A 192 0.60 20.69 -16.78
CA SER A 192 1.72 21.59 -17.08
C SER A 192 2.67 21.04 -18.15
N HIS A 193 2.61 19.73 -18.44
CA HIS A 193 3.42 19.13 -19.48
C HIS A 193 2.99 19.61 -20.89
N PRO A 194 3.92 20.05 -21.76
CA PRO A 194 3.60 20.52 -23.10
C PRO A 194 2.78 19.51 -23.93
N GLN A 195 3.07 18.22 -23.74
CA GLN A 195 2.39 17.10 -24.40
C GLN A 195 1.25 16.47 -23.58
N SER A 196 0.74 17.16 -22.55
CA SER A 196 -0.30 16.61 -21.68
C SER A 196 -1.53 16.10 -22.45
N ALA A 197 -1.91 16.79 -23.54
CA ALA A 197 -3.01 16.36 -24.40
C ALA A 197 -2.76 15.01 -25.08
N GLU A 198 -1.55 14.79 -25.60
CA GLU A 198 -1.15 13.55 -26.27
C GLU A 198 -1.05 12.38 -25.28
N ILE A 199 -0.48 12.63 -24.10
CA ILE A 199 -0.39 11.65 -23.01
C ILE A 199 -1.79 11.19 -22.60
N HIS A 200 -2.70 12.13 -22.34
CA HIS A 200 -4.09 11.81 -21.98
C HIS A 200 -4.82 11.08 -23.12
N ALA A 201 -4.57 11.44 -24.38
CA ALA A 201 -5.14 10.75 -25.53
C ALA A 201 -4.68 9.29 -25.61
N GLU A 202 -3.40 9.01 -25.37
CA GLU A 202 -2.86 7.65 -25.38
C GLU A 202 -3.38 6.81 -24.22
N VAL A 203 -3.48 7.39 -23.01
CA VAL A 203 -4.12 6.74 -21.86
C VAL A 203 -5.57 6.38 -22.17
N ASN A 204 -6.33 7.28 -22.80
CA ASN A 204 -7.72 7.01 -23.20
C ASN A 204 -7.81 5.91 -24.27
N ARG A 205 -6.87 5.90 -25.23
CA ARG A 205 -6.79 4.85 -26.27
C ARG A 205 -6.52 3.49 -25.65
N MET A 206 -5.50 3.37 -24.80
CA MET A 206 -5.16 2.13 -24.08
C MET A 206 -6.33 1.66 -23.20
N THR A 207 -6.95 2.57 -22.46
CA THR A 207 -8.12 2.28 -21.61
C THR A 207 -9.27 1.69 -22.44
N SER A 208 -9.52 2.25 -23.63
CA SER A 208 -10.56 1.75 -24.54
C SER A 208 -10.26 0.34 -25.04
N GLU A 209 -9.00 0.04 -25.38
CA GLU A 209 -8.60 -1.29 -25.84
C GLU A 209 -8.72 -2.35 -24.74
N VAL A 210 -8.26 -2.06 -23.51
CA VAL A 210 -8.39 -3.02 -22.41
C VAL A 210 -9.86 -3.26 -22.04
N ILE A 211 -10.72 -2.23 -22.11
CA ILE A 211 -12.17 -2.40 -21.90
C ILE A 211 -12.79 -3.32 -22.96
N LYS A 212 -12.41 -3.19 -24.23
CA LYS A 212 -12.86 -4.10 -25.30
C LYS A 212 -12.43 -5.56 -25.05
N LEU A 213 -11.26 -5.75 -24.44
CA LEU A 213 -10.76 -7.06 -24.02
C LEU A 213 -11.44 -7.61 -22.75
N GLY A 214 -12.45 -6.89 -22.22
CA GLY A 214 -13.25 -7.33 -21.08
C GLY A 214 -12.81 -6.76 -19.73
N TYR A 215 -11.84 -5.84 -19.69
CA TYR A 215 -11.49 -5.13 -18.46
C TYR A 215 -12.67 -4.29 -17.98
N LYS A 216 -13.11 -4.52 -16.74
CA LYS A 216 -14.09 -3.68 -16.05
C LYS A 216 -13.34 -2.79 -15.07
N CYS A 217 -13.52 -1.48 -15.20
CA CYS A 217 -12.95 -0.51 -14.27
C CYS A 217 -13.52 -0.77 -12.88
N ASP A 218 -12.63 -1.05 -11.92
CA ASP A 218 -13.00 -1.14 -10.51
C ASP A 218 -12.98 0.27 -9.90
N SER A 219 -14.18 0.85 -9.76
CA SER A 219 -14.36 2.18 -9.15
C SER A 219 -14.49 2.13 -7.63
N SER A 220 -14.42 0.95 -6.98
CA SER A 220 -14.54 0.82 -5.52
C SER A 220 -13.46 1.62 -4.75
N TRP A 221 -12.37 1.97 -5.44
CA TRP A 221 -11.23 2.72 -4.89
C TRP A 221 -11.17 4.18 -5.35
N VAL A 222 -12.25 4.75 -5.89
CA VAL A 222 -12.26 6.18 -6.22
C VAL A 222 -12.33 6.99 -4.93
N ILE A 223 -11.17 7.53 -4.52
CA ILE A 223 -10.96 8.26 -3.24
C ILE A 223 -11.70 9.63 -3.20
N ARG A 224 -12.48 9.98 -4.23
CA ARG A 224 -13.16 11.28 -4.34
C ARG A 224 -14.58 11.13 -4.84
N GLU A 225 -15.47 11.96 -4.30
CA GLU A 225 -16.76 12.23 -4.92
C GLU A 225 -16.52 12.79 -6.32
N LEU A 226 -16.88 12.04 -7.36
CA LEU A 226 -16.89 12.54 -8.73
C LEU A 226 -18.05 13.53 -8.85
N GLN A 227 -17.76 14.83 -8.80
CA GLN A 227 -18.76 15.81 -9.21
C GLN A 227 -19.14 15.52 -10.67
N ALA A 228 -20.43 15.45 -10.96
CA ALA A 228 -20.92 15.54 -12.34
C ALA A 228 -20.21 16.72 -13.03
N PRO A 229 -19.83 16.61 -14.32
CA PRO A 229 -18.98 17.59 -14.99
C PRO A 229 -19.59 18.99 -14.93
N GLY A 230 -19.19 19.75 -13.91
CA GLY A 230 -19.47 21.16 -13.74
C GLY A 230 -18.29 21.98 -14.24
N PRO A 231 -18.49 23.25 -14.59
CA PRO A 231 -17.43 24.09 -15.14
C PRO A 231 -16.25 24.15 -14.15
N ILE A 232 -15.09 23.69 -14.60
CA ILE A 232 -13.82 23.70 -13.86
C ILE A 232 -13.51 25.16 -13.48
N LYS A 233 -13.76 25.53 -12.22
CA LYS A 233 -13.35 26.84 -11.70
C LYS A 233 -11.84 26.85 -11.51
N ARG A 234 -11.14 27.56 -12.39
CA ARG A 234 -9.70 27.84 -12.29
C ARG A 234 -9.37 28.38 -10.90
N ARG A 235 -8.66 27.61 -10.07
CA ARG A 235 -8.02 28.17 -8.86
C ARG A 235 -6.90 29.10 -9.32
N ARG A 236 -6.87 30.31 -8.73
CA ARG A 236 -5.86 31.35 -9.03
C ARG A 236 -4.45 30.76 -8.94
N LYS A 237 -3.64 31.02 -9.97
CA LYS A 237 -2.21 30.68 -10.02
C LYS A 237 -1.56 31.07 -8.70
N ARG A 238 -0.88 30.13 -8.03
CA ARG A 238 0.11 30.51 -7.00
C ARG A 238 1.26 31.21 -7.73
N PRO A 239 1.73 32.37 -7.25
CA PRO A 239 2.85 33.06 -7.88
C PRO A 239 4.12 32.20 -7.83
N GLU A 240 4.85 32.17 -8.95
CA GLU A 240 6.06 31.37 -9.21
C GLU A 240 7.21 31.62 -8.22
N THR A 241 7.11 32.67 -7.39
CA THR A 241 8.11 33.02 -6.38
C THR A 241 8.16 32.07 -5.18
N ALA A 242 7.15 31.23 -4.96
CA ALA A 242 7.13 30.29 -3.83
C ALA A 242 7.96 29.01 -4.07
N ILE A 243 8.27 28.66 -5.32
CA ILE A 243 8.95 27.40 -5.67
C ILE A 243 10.48 27.51 -5.50
N LYS A 244 11.05 28.72 -5.66
CA LYS A 244 12.51 28.94 -5.54
C LYS A 244 13.07 28.87 -4.11
N ARG A 245 12.24 28.85 -3.06
CA ARG A 245 12.72 28.79 -1.66
C ARG A 245 12.85 27.39 -1.07
N GLN A 246 12.43 26.34 -1.78
CA GLN A 246 12.54 24.94 -1.30
C GLN A 246 13.73 24.17 -1.90
N LEU A 247 14.53 24.79 -2.76
CA LEU A 247 15.72 24.17 -3.38
C LEU A 247 17.05 24.74 -2.86
N THR A 248 17.01 25.54 -1.81
CA THR A 248 18.20 26.03 -1.07
C THR A 248 17.95 25.95 0.43
N MET A 249 17.91 24.72 0.94
CA MET A 249 18.31 24.25 2.27
C MET A 249 18.40 22.73 2.20
#